data_AF-A0A2A2LCH8-F1
#
_entry.id   AF-A0A2A2LCH8-F1
#
_cell.length_a   1.000
_cell.length_b   1.000
_cell.length_c   1.000
_cell.angle_alpha   90.00
_cell.angle_beta   90.00
_cell.angle_gamma   90.00
#
_symmetry.space_group_name_H-M   'P 1'
#
loop_
_entity.id
_entity.type
_entity.pdbx_description
1 polymer ?
#
loop_
_entity_poly.entity_id
_entity_poly.type
_entity_poly.pdbx_seq_one_letter_code
_entity_poly.pdbx_strand_id
1 'polypeptide(L)'
;MFFFSNNENLQRTPFCERVFGLIPREAVQADPSLDGIPIPAFFRTSIDFIESNALDLEGIYRVSSPKSRLDELEKRANEGQSLRFFDGHEPAGLIKRFLRQLPRCLLTGEFESIVDACHCDWKHPCRCEVVNLMKEKLKALPKEDYFLLGYTIIHAQHIIDKESSNKMSVHALGLLLQTVLEMSRKLVCYLLVNAAPASFCENRDIPADQNNYLFDGMRIAPYVRPKPASQIEDWKCDDGPMIEEELKKQQALLNVLHQQITIRRESGHETKHLEDQLWGVQTAITALKRRFKASSEPVPPIKAADGGTRPCREMFEEKQLMATKSQLREELMEERRNIARCLWKLEMADEDWKSLNRPRSQQNKSAIEREIDEWKEKCELEEAAREALVDELVRLRTECSVLRALIEIQLHSKNICARF
;
A
#
# COMPACT_ATOMS: atom_id res chain seq x y z
N MET A 1 -40.79 -16.11 -26.01
CA MET A 1 -40.63 -15.32 -27.24
C MET A 1 -40.70 -13.85 -26.86
N PHE A 2 -39.60 -13.28 -26.40
CA PHE A 2 -39.42 -11.83 -26.30
C PHE A 2 -38.02 -11.54 -26.81
N PHE A 3 -37.97 -10.60 -27.74
CA PHE A 3 -36.92 -10.41 -28.72
C PHE A 3 -35.59 -9.97 -28.10
N PHE A 4 -34.52 -10.66 -28.49
CA PHE A 4 -33.19 -10.07 -28.56
C PHE A 4 -33.27 -8.88 -29.50
N SER A 5 -32.97 -7.68 -29.00
CA SER A 5 -32.65 -6.55 -29.86
C SER A 5 -31.16 -6.29 -29.71
N ASN A 6 -30.40 -6.75 -30.71
CA ASN A 6 -29.06 -6.29 -31.00
C ASN A 6 -29.09 -4.77 -31.07
N ASN A 7 -28.22 -4.11 -30.30
CA ASN A 7 -27.82 -2.74 -30.56
C ASN A 7 -26.30 -2.68 -30.56
N GLU A 8 -25.74 -3.01 -31.73
CA GLU A 8 -24.44 -2.51 -32.15
C GLU A 8 -24.55 -0.99 -32.30
N ASN A 9 -24.22 -0.28 -31.23
CA ASN A 9 -23.80 1.12 -31.25
C ASN A 9 -23.07 1.41 -29.94
N LEU A 10 -21.81 0.95 -29.85
CA LEU A 10 -20.84 1.48 -28.89
C LEU A 10 -20.51 2.93 -29.30
N GLN A 11 -21.46 3.83 -29.04
CA GLN A 11 -21.14 5.25 -28.97
C GLN A 11 -20.26 5.45 -27.75
N ARG A 12 -19.03 5.91 -27.99
CA ARG A 12 -18.08 6.35 -26.96
C ARG A 12 -18.80 7.29 -25.98
N THR A 13 -18.88 6.90 -24.71
CA THR A 13 -19.37 7.79 -23.64
C THR A 13 -18.18 8.32 -22.82
N PRO A 14 -18.09 9.64 -22.60
CA PRO A 14 -17.03 10.22 -21.79
C PRO A 14 -17.38 10.04 -20.31
N PHE A 15 -16.68 9.12 -19.62
CA PHE A 15 -16.69 8.87 -18.16
C PHE A 15 -18.07 8.87 -17.45
N CYS A 16 -18.48 7.67 -17.02
CA CYS A 16 -19.74 7.44 -16.31
C CYS A 16 -19.78 8.14 -14.94
N GLU A 17 -20.88 8.82 -14.60
CA GLU A 17 -21.20 9.36 -13.25
C GLU A 17 -21.44 8.26 -12.19
N ARG A 18 -20.99 7.03 -12.46
CA ARG A 18 -21.17 5.88 -11.58
C ARG A 18 -20.04 4.87 -11.79
N VAL A 19 -19.64 4.22 -10.71
CA VAL A 19 -18.66 3.13 -10.69
C VAL A 19 -19.36 1.77 -10.70
N PHE A 20 -20.52 1.69 -10.05
CA PHE A 20 -21.33 0.49 -9.98
C PHE A 20 -22.06 0.22 -11.30
N GLY A 21 -22.18 -1.06 -11.66
CA GLY A 21 -22.79 -1.47 -12.93
C GLY A 21 -21.86 -1.44 -14.14
N LEU A 22 -20.59 -1.04 -13.95
CA LEU A 22 -19.57 -1.00 -15.00
C LEU A 22 -18.76 -2.30 -15.04
N ILE A 23 -18.15 -2.60 -16.20
CA ILE A 23 -17.12 -3.64 -16.27
C ILE A 23 -15.88 -3.20 -15.46
N PRO A 24 -15.04 -4.14 -14.97
CA PRO A 24 -13.89 -3.79 -14.12
C PRO A 24 -12.97 -2.71 -14.70
N ARG A 25 -12.68 -2.76 -16.00
CA ARG A 25 -11.88 -1.75 -16.70
C ARG A 25 -12.46 -0.34 -16.61
N GLU A 26 -13.76 -0.21 -16.84
CA GLU A 26 -14.46 1.08 -16.80
C GLU A 26 -14.64 1.56 -15.35
N ALA A 27 -14.89 0.65 -14.41
CA ALA A 27 -14.96 0.97 -12.99
C ALA A 27 -13.63 1.53 -12.46
N VAL A 28 -12.49 0.95 -12.87
CA VAL A 28 -11.15 1.46 -12.52
C VAL A 28 -10.89 2.83 -13.16
N GLN A 29 -11.41 3.09 -14.35
CA GLN A 29 -11.31 4.41 -14.96
C GLN A 29 -12.15 5.43 -14.19
N ALA A 30 -13.38 5.09 -13.84
CA ALA A 30 -14.29 5.98 -13.10
C ALA A 30 -13.80 6.30 -11.68
N ASP A 31 -13.19 5.33 -10.99
CA ASP A 31 -12.67 5.49 -9.63
C ASP A 31 -11.26 4.87 -9.48
N PRO A 32 -10.21 5.51 -10.03
CA PRO A 32 -8.89 4.92 -10.12
C PRO A 32 -8.18 4.89 -8.76
N SER A 33 -7.60 3.73 -8.43
CA SER A 33 -6.56 3.67 -7.41
C SER A 33 -5.28 4.32 -7.94
N LEU A 34 -4.86 5.41 -7.31
CA LEU A 34 -3.78 6.26 -7.82
C LEU A 34 -2.37 5.68 -7.58
N ASP A 35 -2.27 4.56 -6.87
CA ASP A 35 -1.02 3.83 -6.58
C ASP A 35 -0.73 2.70 -7.59
N GLY A 36 -1.51 2.58 -8.67
CA GLY A 36 -1.23 1.71 -9.80
C GLY A 36 -1.82 0.29 -9.71
N ILE A 37 -2.51 -0.03 -8.62
CA ILE A 37 -3.28 -1.28 -8.52
C ILE A 37 -4.60 -1.11 -9.29
N PRO A 38 -4.90 -1.98 -10.28
CA PRO A 38 -6.00 -1.79 -11.22
C PRO A 38 -7.34 -2.27 -10.63
N ILE A 39 -7.75 -1.70 -9.51
CA ILE A 39 -9.01 -1.97 -8.79
C ILE A 39 -9.61 -0.60 -8.40
N PRO A 40 -10.95 -0.44 -8.39
CA PRO A 40 -11.56 0.81 -7.94
C PRO A 40 -11.14 1.20 -6.51
N ALA A 41 -10.87 2.48 -6.28
CA ALA A 41 -10.37 2.99 -5.00
C ALA A 41 -11.35 2.75 -3.85
N PHE A 42 -12.66 2.84 -4.10
CA PHE A 42 -13.71 2.55 -3.11
C PHE A 42 -13.66 1.09 -2.67
N PHE A 43 -13.39 0.17 -3.61
CA PHE A 43 -13.33 -1.26 -3.36
C PHE A 43 -12.12 -1.60 -2.48
N ARG A 44 -10.97 -0.99 -2.77
CA ARG A 44 -9.78 -1.14 -1.93
C ARG A 44 -9.94 -0.53 -0.55
N THR A 45 -10.50 0.68 -0.46
CA THR A 45 -10.83 1.31 0.83
C THR A 45 -11.77 0.43 1.67
N SER A 46 -12.69 -0.29 1.01
CA SER A 46 -13.59 -1.24 1.67
C SER A 46 -12.86 -2.47 2.19
N ILE A 47 -11.95 -3.06 1.39
CA ILE A 47 -11.09 -4.17 1.82
C ILE A 47 -10.20 -3.74 2.98
N ASP A 48 -9.51 -2.60 2.85
CA ASP A 48 -8.57 -2.09 3.87
C ASP A 48 -9.25 -1.92 5.23
N PHE A 49 -10.50 -1.43 5.24
CA PHE A 49 -11.25 -1.29 6.46
C PHE A 49 -11.52 -2.65 7.13
N ILE A 50 -11.89 -3.67 6.36
CA ILE A 50 -12.17 -5.01 6.89
C ILE A 50 -10.87 -5.68 7.37
N GLU A 51 -9.82 -5.64 6.55
CA GLU A 51 -8.49 -6.18 6.87
C GLU A 51 -7.94 -5.59 8.19
N SER A 52 -8.14 -4.29 8.41
CA SER A 52 -7.59 -3.61 9.59
C SER A 52 -8.48 -3.72 10.83
N ASN A 53 -9.81 -3.78 10.67
CA ASN A 53 -10.73 -3.59 11.81
C ASN A 53 -11.79 -4.68 12.00
N ALA A 54 -12.01 -5.56 11.03
CA ALA A 54 -13.19 -6.44 11.03
C ALA A 54 -12.93 -7.89 10.59
N LEU A 55 -11.67 -8.32 10.47
CA LEU A 55 -11.37 -9.74 10.19
C LEU A 55 -11.93 -10.67 11.28
N ASP A 56 -11.92 -10.24 12.54
CA ASP A 56 -12.41 -11.01 13.67
C ASP A 56 -13.93 -10.81 13.95
N LEU A 57 -14.62 -9.97 13.17
CA LEU A 57 -16.03 -9.63 13.35
C LEU A 57 -16.95 -10.82 13.00
N GLU A 58 -17.74 -11.28 13.98
CA GLU A 58 -18.66 -12.39 13.81
C GLU A 58 -19.64 -12.19 12.65
N GLY A 59 -19.70 -13.16 11.75
CA GLY A 59 -20.60 -13.14 10.61
C GLY A 59 -20.27 -12.10 9.54
N ILE A 60 -19.02 -11.61 9.47
CA ILE A 60 -18.54 -10.78 8.36
C ILE A 60 -18.90 -11.41 6.99
N TYR A 61 -19.33 -10.61 6.02
CA TYR A 61 -19.99 -11.03 4.76
C TYR A 61 -21.33 -11.75 4.86
N ARG A 62 -21.67 -12.41 5.97
CA ARG A 62 -22.97 -13.08 6.16
C ARG A 62 -24.07 -12.10 6.58
N VAL A 63 -23.78 -11.26 7.58
CA VAL A 63 -24.70 -10.22 8.05
C VAL A 63 -24.79 -9.11 6.98
N SER A 64 -25.99 -8.56 6.81
CA SER A 64 -26.24 -7.48 5.85
C SER A 64 -26.48 -6.18 6.59
N SER A 65 -25.79 -5.12 6.18
CA SER A 65 -26.06 -3.76 6.65
C SER A 65 -27.44 -3.27 6.19
N PRO A 66 -28.00 -2.26 6.87
CA PRO A 66 -29.26 -1.65 6.47
C PRO A 66 -29.21 -1.18 5.00
N LYS A 67 -30.25 -1.50 4.23
CA LYS A 67 -30.30 -1.18 2.79
C LYS A 67 -30.12 0.31 2.52
N SER A 68 -30.77 1.17 3.30
CA SER A 68 -30.65 2.64 3.19
C SER A 68 -29.20 3.11 3.33
N ARG A 69 -28.44 2.47 4.21
CA ARG A 69 -27.03 2.79 4.42
C ARG A 69 -26.15 2.33 3.26
N LEU A 70 -26.43 1.15 2.70
CA LEU A 70 -25.76 0.68 1.49
C LEU A 70 -26.10 1.54 0.26
N ASP A 71 -27.34 2.03 0.14
CA ASP A 71 -27.75 2.95 -0.92
C ASP A 71 -26.99 4.29 -0.81
N GLU A 72 -26.83 4.81 0.41
CA GLU A 72 -26.03 6.02 0.68
C GLU A 72 -24.55 5.81 0.30
N LEU A 73 -23.93 4.70 0.75
CA LEU A 73 -22.52 4.40 0.48
C LEU A 73 -22.26 4.19 -1.02
N GLU A 74 -23.15 3.49 -1.73
CA GLU A 74 -23.06 3.33 -3.18
C GLU A 74 -23.16 4.68 -3.90
N LYS A 75 -24.10 5.53 -3.49
CA LYS A 75 -24.22 6.89 -4.06
C LYS A 75 -22.93 7.68 -3.86
N ARG A 76 -22.37 7.68 -2.65
CA ARG A 76 -21.10 8.37 -2.36
C ARG A 76 -19.95 7.82 -3.20
N ALA A 77 -19.87 6.50 -3.36
CA ALA A 77 -18.84 5.87 -4.18
C ALA A 77 -18.97 6.25 -5.66
N ASN A 78 -20.19 6.24 -6.21
CA ASN A 78 -20.48 6.69 -7.58
C ASN A 78 -20.10 8.15 -7.81
N GLU A 79 -20.30 9.00 -6.80
CA GLU A 79 -19.94 10.43 -6.84
C GLU A 79 -18.46 10.70 -6.54
N GLY A 80 -17.63 9.67 -6.31
CA GLY A 80 -16.22 9.81 -5.96
C GLY A 80 -15.97 10.45 -4.59
N GLN A 81 -16.96 10.42 -3.70
CA GLN A 81 -16.86 11.01 -2.37
C GLN A 81 -16.15 10.07 -1.38
N SER A 82 -15.61 10.65 -0.30
CA SER A 82 -15.03 9.86 0.79
C SER A 82 -16.06 8.92 1.41
N LEU A 83 -15.67 7.66 1.59
CA LEU A 83 -16.47 6.67 2.33
C LEU A 83 -16.07 6.69 3.81
N ARG A 84 -17.07 6.63 4.68
CA ARG A 84 -16.90 6.49 6.13
C ARG A 84 -17.72 5.30 6.56
N PHE A 85 -17.07 4.27 7.06
CA PHE A 85 -17.72 3.05 7.54
C PHE A 85 -17.84 3.09 9.06
N PHE A 86 -18.96 2.61 9.59
CA PHE A 86 -19.18 2.49 11.04
C PHE A 86 -18.86 1.11 11.59
N ASP A 87 -19.08 0.08 10.79
CA ASP A 87 -18.80 -1.31 11.13
C ASP A 87 -18.34 -2.08 9.88
N GLY A 88 -17.82 -3.30 10.06
CA GLY A 88 -17.30 -4.12 8.97
C GLY A 88 -18.37 -4.67 8.01
N HIS A 89 -19.63 -4.73 8.41
CA HIS A 89 -20.70 -5.20 7.54
C HIS A 89 -21.00 -4.19 6.41
N GLU A 90 -20.80 -2.88 6.65
CA GLU A 90 -20.99 -1.83 5.64
C GLU A 90 -20.09 -2.02 4.41
N PRO A 91 -18.74 -2.04 4.53
CA PRO A 91 -17.85 -2.29 3.39
C PRO A 91 -18.04 -3.69 2.81
N ALA A 92 -18.32 -4.71 3.63
CA ALA A 92 -18.60 -6.06 3.11
C ALA A 92 -19.87 -6.08 2.25
N GLY A 93 -20.91 -5.37 2.68
CA GLY A 93 -22.15 -5.16 1.92
C GLY A 93 -21.92 -4.43 0.61
N LEU A 94 -21.07 -3.39 0.63
CA LEU A 94 -20.73 -2.60 -0.54
C LEU A 94 -19.92 -3.41 -1.56
N ILE A 95 -18.93 -4.18 -1.12
CA ILE A 95 -18.16 -5.13 -1.96
C ILE A 95 -19.09 -6.13 -2.62
N LYS A 96 -19.96 -6.79 -1.84
CA LYS A 96 -20.95 -7.74 -2.36
C LYS A 96 -21.86 -7.09 -3.41
N ARG A 97 -22.25 -5.84 -3.19
CA ARG A 97 -23.14 -5.10 -4.07
C ARG A 97 -22.48 -4.73 -5.39
N PHE A 98 -21.21 -4.32 -5.35
CA PHE A 98 -20.43 -4.05 -6.55
C PHE A 98 -20.27 -5.30 -7.41
N LEU A 99 -19.81 -6.41 -6.81
CA LEU A 99 -19.58 -7.67 -7.52
C LEU A 99 -20.85 -8.22 -8.18
N ARG A 100 -22.00 -8.15 -7.50
CA ARG A 100 -23.30 -8.56 -8.06
C ARG A 100 -23.81 -7.66 -9.19
N GLN A 101 -23.38 -6.40 -9.24
CA GLN A 101 -23.82 -5.46 -10.27
C GLN A 101 -22.90 -5.47 -11.50
N LEU A 102 -21.83 -6.26 -11.51
CA LEU A 102 -21.01 -6.40 -12.70
C LEU A 102 -21.88 -6.90 -13.87
N PRO A 103 -21.77 -6.31 -15.07
CA PRO A 103 -22.62 -6.66 -16.21
C PRO A 103 -22.29 -8.06 -16.80
N ARG A 104 -21.21 -8.69 -16.33
CA ARG A 104 -20.81 -10.06 -16.66
C ARG A 104 -20.08 -10.70 -15.49
N CYS A 105 -20.10 -12.03 -15.43
CA CYS A 105 -19.26 -12.81 -14.54
C CYS A 105 -17.77 -12.52 -14.80
N LEU A 106 -16.96 -12.58 -13.74
CA LEU A 106 -15.50 -12.41 -13.82
C LEU A 106 -14.83 -13.61 -14.49
N LEU A 107 -15.40 -14.81 -14.33
CA LEU A 107 -14.93 -16.04 -14.94
C LEU A 107 -15.98 -16.59 -15.90
N THR A 108 -15.51 -17.19 -16.99
CA THR A 108 -16.34 -17.87 -17.99
C THR A 108 -16.61 -19.32 -17.58
N GLY A 109 -17.55 -19.99 -18.26
CA GLY A 109 -17.86 -21.41 -18.01
C GLY A 109 -16.71 -22.38 -18.29
N GLU A 110 -15.61 -21.94 -18.92
CA GLU A 110 -14.43 -22.80 -19.12
C GLU A 110 -13.74 -23.12 -17.79
N PHE A 111 -13.76 -22.20 -16.83
CA PHE A 111 -13.18 -22.39 -15.50
C PHE A 111 -13.93 -23.45 -14.69
N GLU A 112 -15.25 -23.54 -14.88
CA GLU A 112 -16.07 -24.60 -14.30
C GLU A 112 -15.63 -25.98 -14.81
N SER A 113 -15.50 -26.14 -16.13
CA SER A 113 -15.02 -27.38 -16.75
C SER A 113 -13.63 -27.81 -16.28
N ILE A 114 -12.73 -26.84 -16.07
CA ILE A 114 -11.37 -27.07 -15.55
C ILE A 114 -11.44 -27.66 -14.14
N VAL A 115 -12.22 -27.05 -13.24
CA VAL A 115 -12.38 -27.54 -11.87
C VAL A 115 -13.16 -28.85 -11.85
N ASP A 116 -14.04 -29.11 -12.82
CA ASP A 116 -14.75 -30.37 -12.95
C ASP A 116 -13.87 -31.58 -13.24
N ALA A 117 -12.78 -31.37 -13.97
CA ALA A 117 -11.74 -32.37 -14.18
C ALA A 117 -10.85 -32.62 -12.94
N CYS A 118 -10.99 -31.83 -11.87
CA CYS A 118 -10.24 -32.04 -10.63
C CYS A 118 -10.92 -33.05 -9.70
N HIS A 119 -10.21 -34.13 -9.39
CA HIS A 119 -10.65 -35.20 -8.49
C HIS A 119 -10.00 -35.18 -7.10
N CYS A 120 -9.25 -34.12 -6.77
CA CYS A 120 -8.60 -33.99 -5.46
C CYS A 120 -9.61 -33.62 -4.36
N ASP A 121 -9.28 -33.90 -3.10
CA ASP A 121 -10.07 -33.48 -1.96
C ASP A 121 -9.77 -32.00 -1.63
N TRP A 122 -10.77 -31.12 -1.72
CA TRP A 122 -10.57 -29.66 -1.50
C TRP A 122 -10.38 -29.29 -0.02
N LYS A 123 -9.85 -30.20 0.79
CA LYS A 123 -9.41 -29.93 2.16
C LYS A 123 -8.05 -29.23 2.18
N HIS A 124 -7.25 -29.45 1.14
CA HIS A 124 -5.92 -28.89 0.99
C HIS A 124 -5.74 -28.28 -0.42
N PRO A 125 -4.78 -27.35 -0.61
CA PRO A 125 -4.44 -26.83 -1.93
C PRO A 125 -4.16 -27.97 -2.94
N CYS A 126 -4.78 -27.92 -4.12
CA CYS A 126 -4.51 -28.87 -5.20
C CYS A 126 -3.07 -28.73 -5.68
N ARG A 127 -2.43 -29.87 -5.85
CA ARG A 127 -1.10 -29.99 -6.49
C ARG A 127 -1.15 -30.74 -7.82
N CYS A 128 -2.36 -30.99 -8.31
CA CYS A 128 -2.67 -31.61 -9.58
C CYS A 128 -2.40 -30.67 -10.76
N GLU A 129 -2.27 -31.20 -11.99
CA GLU A 129 -2.09 -30.38 -13.21
C GLU A 129 -3.21 -29.35 -13.45
N VAL A 130 -4.41 -29.57 -12.88
CA VAL A 130 -5.52 -28.61 -12.97
C VAL A 130 -5.14 -27.24 -12.40
N VAL A 131 -4.30 -27.17 -11.36
CA VAL A 131 -3.90 -25.87 -10.78
C VAL A 131 -3.00 -25.09 -11.75
N ASN A 132 -2.15 -25.77 -12.51
CA ASN A 132 -1.29 -25.15 -13.53
C ASN A 132 -2.15 -24.57 -14.66
N LEU A 133 -3.09 -25.37 -15.17
CA LEU A 133 -4.03 -24.93 -16.21
C LEU A 133 -4.90 -23.76 -15.73
N MET A 134 -5.42 -23.85 -14.50
CA MET A 134 -6.21 -22.78 -13.88
C MET A 134 -5.39 -21.49 -13.79
N LYS A 135 -4.13 -21.58 -13.33
CA LYS A 135 -3.22 -20.44 -13.18
C LYS A 135 -2.90 -19.79 -14.54
N GLU A 136 -2.66 -20.59 -15.58
CA GLU A 136 -2.45 -20.10 -16.94
C GLU A 136 -3.67 -19.32 -17.45
N LYS A 137 -4.87 -19.88 -17.28
CA LYS A 137 -6.13 -19.25 -17.70
C LYS A 137 -6.44 -17.98 -16.93
N LEU A 138 -6.20 -17.95 -15.62
CA LEU A 138 -6.36 -16.75 -14.81
C LEU A 138 -5.40 -15.64 -15.25
N LYS A 139 -4.15 -15.96 -15.61
CA LYS A 139 -3.18 -14.99 -16.12
C LYS A 139 -3.55 -14.40 -17.49
N ALA A 140 -4.40 -15.08 -18.26
CA ALA A 140 -4.91 -14.59 -19.54
C ALA A 140 -6.08 -13.61 -19.40
N LEU A 141 -6.66 -13.47 -18.19
CA LEU A 141 -7.71 -12.50 -17.93
C LEU A 141 -7.19 -11.05 -18.11
N PRO A 142 -8.08 -10.09 -18.45
CA PRO A 142 -7.73 -8.69 -18.37
C PRO A 142 -7.21 -8.33 -16.98
N LYS A 143 -6.27 -7.37 -16.93
CA LYS A 143 -5.55 -7.01 -15.70
C LYS A 143 -6.52 -6.64 -14.57
N GLU A 144 -7.54 -5.84 -14.86
CA GLU A 144 -8.53 -5.38 -13.89
C GLU A 144 -9.37 -6.54 -13.35
N ASP A 145 -9.78 -7.48 -14.21
CA ASP A 145 -10.51 -8.69 -13.82
C ASP A 145 -9.67 -9.61 -12.92
N TYR A 146 -8.40 -9.85 -13.30
CA TYR A 146 -7.47 -10.70 -12.53
C TYR A 146 -7.22 -10.14 -11.13
N PHE A 147 -6.96 -8.84 -11.03
CA PHE A 147 -6.72 -8.18 -9.74
C PHE A 147 -7.98 -8.10 -8.88
N LEU A 148 -9.13 -7.76 -9.46
CA LEU A 148 -10.38 -7.71 -8.71
C LEU A 148 -10.75 -9.08 -8.14
N LEU A 149 -10.62 -10.14 -8.95
CA LEU A 149 -10.85 -11.51 -8.49
C LEU A 149 -9.84 -11.92 -7.42
N GLY A 150 -8.54 -11.71 -7.68
CA GLY A 150 -7.47 -12.10 -6.76
C GLY A 150 -7.59 -11.42 -5.39
N TYR A 151 -7.82 -10.10 -5.35
CA TYR A 151 -8.07 -9.38 -4.09
C TYR A 151 -9.30 -9.90 -3.37
N THR A 152 -10.39 -10.20 -4.09
CA THR A 152 -11.62 -10.74 -3.49
C THR A 152 -11.39 -12.10 -2.84
N ILE A 153 -10.70 -13.01 -3.55
CA ILE A 153 -10.48 -14.38 -3.06
C ILE A 153 -9.42 -14.42 -1.96
N ILE A 154 -8.32 -13.66 -2.08
CA ILE A 154 -7.29 -13.56 -1.03
C ILE A 154 -7.88 -12.93 0.24
N HIS A 155 -8.70 -11.88 0.11
CA HIS A 155 -9.37 -11.26 1.25
C HIS A 155 -10.28 -12.26 1.97
N ALA A 156 -11.02 -13.06 1.20
CA ALA A 156 -11.83 -14.13 1.75
C ALA A 156 -11.00 -15.23 2.44
N GLN A 157 -9.77 -15.52 1.96
CA GLN A 157 -8.85 -16.40 2.67
C GLN A 157 -8.46 -15.82 4.04
N HIS A 158 -8.09 -14.55 4.12
CA HIS A 158 -7.75 -13.91 5.41
C HIS A 158 -8.92 -13.97 6.42
N ILE A 159 -10.16 -13.86 5.93
CA ILE A 159 -11.34 -14.05 6.78
C ILE A 159 -11.45 -15.49 7.27
N ILE A 160 -11.22 -16.48 6.39
CA ILE A 160 -11.24 -17.90 6.77
C ILE A 160 -10.15 -18.20 7.80
N ASP A 161 -8.98 -17.58 7.69
CA ASP A 161 -7.90 -17.76 8.67
C ASP A 161 -8.30 -17.29 10.09
N LYS A 162 -9.29 -16.40 10.18
CA LYS A 162 -9.91 -15.93 11.42
C LYS A 162 -11.23 -16.63 11.77
N GLU A 163 -11.52 -17.78 11.15
CA GLU A 163 -12.77 -18.55 11.36
C GLU A 163 -13.07 -18.81 12.85
N SER A 164 -12.03 -19.01 13.66
CA SER A 164 -12.19 -19.24 15.11
C SER A 164 -12.89 -18.08 15.83
N SER A 165 -12.70 -16.83 15.38
CA SER A 165 -13.38 -15.65 15.90
C SER A 165 -14.65 -15.35 15.12
N ASN A 166 -14.52 -15.11 13.80
CA ASN A 166 -15.60 -14.57 12.99
C ASN A 166 -16.68 -15.61 12.56
N LYS A 167 -16.41 -16.91 12.77
CA LYS A 167 -17.29 -18.05 12.43
C LYS A 167 -17.57 -18.24 10.93
N MET A 168 -16.71 -17.70 10.07
CA MET A 168 -16.84 -17.75 8.61
C MET A 168 -15.85 -18.76 8.01
N SER A 169 -16.31 -19.99 7.80
CA SER A 169 -15.53 -21.06 7.18
C SER A 169 -15.43 -20.98 5.65
N VAL A 170 -14.54 -21.78 5.05
CA VAL A 170 -14.48 -21.99 3.58
C VAL A 170 -15.85 -22.34 3.01
N HIS A 171 -16.62 -23.16 3.72
CA HIS A 171 -17.97 -23.55 3.32
C HIS A 171 -18.94 -22.37 3.37
N ALA A 172 -18.90 -21.59 4.46
CA ALA A 172 -19.78 -20.45 4.65
C ALA A 172 -19.51 -19.36 3.60
N LEU A 173 -18.25 -18.97 3.40
CA LEU A 173 -17.89 -18.01 2.36
C LEU A 173 -18.11 -18.56 0.96
N GLY A 174 -17.87 -19.85 0.71
CA GLY A 174 -18.18 -20.49 -0.56
C GLY A 174 -19.64 -20.35 -0.97
N LEU A 175 -20.58 -20.57 -0.03
CA LEU A 175 -22.02 -20.39 -0.27
C LEU A 175 -22.43 -18.92 -0.50
N LEU A 176 -21.77 -17.98 0.17
CA LEU A 176 -22.07 -16.56 -0.02
C LEU A 176 -21.52 -16.08 -1.37
N LEU A 177 -20.24 -16.37 -1.64
CA LEU A 177 -19.54 -15.90 -2.82
C LEU A 177 -20.03 -16.55 -4.11
N GLN A 178 -20.55 -17.79 -4.10
CA GLN A 178 -21.15 -18.41 -5.31
C GLN A 178 -22.25 -17.50 -5.91
N THR A 179 -23.07 -16.88 -5.05
CA THR A 179 -24.18 -16.02 -5.48
C THR A 179 -23.74 -14.61 -5.82
N VAL A 180 -22.64 -14.15 -5.22
CA VAL A 180 -22.10 -12.80 -5.43
C VAL A 180 -21.28 -12.74 -6.73
N LEU A 181 -20.57 -13.82 -7.05
CA LEU A 181 -19.69 -13.93 -8.21
C LEU A 181 -20.36 -14.65 -9.40
N GLU A 182 -21.56 -15.20 -9.20
CA GLU A 182 -22.29 -16.01 -10.18
C GLU A 182 -21.46 -17.20 -10.69
N MET A 183 -20.83 -17.91 -9.76
CA MET A 183 -19.97 -19.07 -10.01
C MET A 183 -20.52 -20.29 -9.29
N SER A 184 -20.16 -21.50 -9.73
CA SER A 184 -20.47 -22.70 -8.97
C SER A 184 -19.76 -22.69 -7.62
N ARG A 185 -20.41 -23.30 -6.63
CA ARG A 185 -19.80 -23.50 -5.31
C ARG A 185 -18.44 -24.18 -5.38
N LYS A 186 -18.33 -25.14 -6.29
CA LYS A 186 -17.13 -25.94 -6.53
C LYS A 186 -15.97 -25.06 -6.98
N LEU A 187 -16.20 -24.21 -7.99
CA LEU A 187 -15.21 -23.25 -8.46
C LEU A 187 -14.81 -22.26 -7.36
N VAL A 188 -15.77 -21.70 -6.62
CA VAL A 188 -15.46 -20.75 -5.54
C VAL A 188 -14.64 -21.39 -4.42
N CYS A 189 -15.04 -22.56 -3.93
CA CYS A 189 -14.27 -23.28 -2.91
C CYS A 189 -12.87 -23.67 -3.43
N TYR A 190 -12.76 -24.07 -4.70
CA TYR A 190 -11.47 -24.35 -5.32
C TYR A 190 -10.58 -23.11 -5.34
N LEU A 191 -11.11 -21.93 -5.73
CA LEU A 191 -10.38 -20.66 -5.69
C LEU A 191 -9.92 -20.31 -4.28
N LEU A 192 -10.81 -20.40 -3.29
CA LEU A 192 -10.50 -20.08 -1.88
C LEU A 192 -9.39 -20.96 -1.30
N VAL A 193 -9.36 -22.25 -1.64
CA VAL A 193 -8.36 -23.18 -1.10
C VAL A 193 -6.99 -23.04 -1.81
N ASN A 194 -6.97 -22.51 -3.04
CA ASN A 194 -5.77 -22.45 -3.89
C ASN A 194 -5.22 -21.04 -4.14
N ALA A 195 -5.80 -20.00 -3.57
CA ALA A 195 -5.49 -18.63 -3.94
C ALA A 195 -4.07 -18.17 -3.57
N ALA A 196 -3.71 -18.24 -2.29
CA ALA A 196 -2.39 -17.88 -1.75
C ALA A 196 -1.95 -18.87 -0.63
N PRO A 197 -0.64 -18.97 -0.33
CA PRO A 197 -0.15 -19.80 0.77
C PRO A 197 -0.71 -19.37 2.12
N ALA A 198 -1.05 -20.35 2.95
CA ALA A 198 -1.57 -20.15 4.30
C ALA A 198 -0.56 -19.47 5.26
N SER A 199 0.69 -19.26 4.86
CA SER A 199 1.75 -18.66 5.67
C SER A 199 1.62 -17.14 5.91
N PHE A 200 0.40 -16.61 5.95
CA PHE A 200 0.09 -15.41 6.76
C PHE A 200 -0.43 -15.77 8.17
N CYS A 201 -0.63 -17.05 8.44
CA CYS A 201 -0.89 -17.61 9.77
C CYS A 201 0.05 -18.82 10.00
N GLU A 202 0.99 -18.61 10.92
CA GLU A 202 1.98 -19.55 11.46
C GLU A 202 3.17 -19.94 10.57
N ASN A 203 4.35 -19.53 11.04
CA ASN A 203 5.68 -19.98 10.62
C ASN A 203 5.77 -21.51 10.56
N ARG A 204 5.55 -22.09 9.39
CA ARG A 204 6.14 -23.36 9.00
C ARG A 204 6.85 -23.15 7.69
N ASP A 205 8.14 -23.48 7.67
CA ASP A 205 8.97 -23.49 6.49
C ASP A 205 8.26 -24.27 5.37
N ILE A 206 7.73 -23.55 4.38
CA ILE A 206 7.22 -24.16 3.15
C ILE A 206 8.43 -24.25 2.22
N PRO A 207 8.88 -25.47 1.84
CA PRO A 207 9.96 -25.64 0.88
C PRO A 207 9.67 -24.87 -0.42
N ALA A 208 10.69 -24.15 -0.91
CA ALA A 208 10.59 -23.25 -2.07
C ALA A 208 10.24 -23.95 -3.40
N ASP A 209 10.11 -25.28 -3.41
CA ASP A 209 9.83 -26.11 -4.58
C ASP A 209 8.33 -26.36 -4.85
N GLN A 210 7.40 -25.80 -4.04
CA GLN A 210 5.94 -25.98 -4.25
C GLN A 210 5.10 -24.69 -4.17
N ASN A 211 5.54 -23.60 -4.83
CA ASN A 211 4.77 -22.35 -4.91
C ASN A 211 3.64 -22.39 -5.96
N ASN A 212 2.77 -23.42 -5.89
CA ASN A 212 1.71 -23.64 -6.87
C ASN A 212 0.36 -23.07 -6.41
N TYR A 213 0.32 -21.77 -6.16
CA TYR A 213 -0.89 -21.00 -5.85
C TYR A 213 -1.35 -20.18 -7.06
N LEU A 214 -2.65 -19.91 -7.13
CA LEU A 214 -3.30 -19.26 -8.27
C LEU A 214 -2.88 -17.78 -8.42
N PHE A 215 -2.79 -17.07 -7.30
CA PHE A 215 -2.45 -15.64 -7.26
C PHE A 215 -1.07 -15.40 -6.65
N ASP A 216 -0.11 -16.23 -7.04
CA ASP A 216 1.28 -16.14 -6.58
C ASP A 216 1.86 -14.72 -6.81
N GLY A 217 2.47 -14.15 -5.78
CA GLY A 217 3.00 -12.79 -5.76
C GLY A 217 1.96 -11.68 -5.54
N MET A 218 0.65 -11.97 -5.58
CA MET A 218 -0.38 -11.00 -5.24
C MET A 218 -0.56 -10.91 -3.73
N ARG A 219 -0.52 -9.69 -3.19
CA ARG A 219 -0.81 -9.40 -1.78
C ARG A 219 -1.77 -8.24 -1.70
N ILE A 220 -2.64 -8.26 -0.70
CA ILE A 220 -3.49 -7.11 -0.38
C ILE A 220 -2.60 -6.03 0.21
N ALA A 221 -2.37 -4.98 -0.59
CA ALA A 221 -1.65 -3.81 -0.14
C ALA A 221 -2.68 -2.74 0.29
N PRO A 222 -2.50 -2.09 1.45
CA PRO A 222 -3.33 -0.96 1.85
C PRO A 222 -3.31 0.14 0.79
N TYR A 223 -4.47 0.73 0.49
CA TYR A 223 -4.57 1.82 -0.46
C TYR A 223 -3.97 3.10 0.12
N VAL A 224 -2.92 3.61 -0.52
CA VAL A 224 -2.26 4.86 -0.15
C VAL A 224 -2.62 5.95 -1.17
N ARG A 225 -3.44 6.90 -0.74
CA ARG A 225 -3.79 8.08 -1.56
C ARG A 225 -2.55 8.97 -1.77
N PRO A 226 -2.50 9.73 -2.89
CA PRO A 226 -1.48 10.74 -3.08
C PRO A 226 -1.53 11.76 -1.94
N LYS A 227 -0.35 12.18 -1.47
CA LYS A 227 -0.25 13.19 -0.41
C LYS A 227 -0.82 14.52 -0.92
N PRO A 228 -1.57 15.26 -0.09
CA PRO A 228 -2.00 16.60 -0.44
C PRO A 228 -0.79 17.51 -0.63
N ALA A 229 -0.92 18.53 -1.49
CA ALA A 229 0.18 19.41 -1.85
C ALA A 229 0.84 20.08 -0.62
N SER A 230 0.07 20.44 0.39
CA SER A 230 0.57 21.01 1.65
C SER A 230 1.52 20.08 2.40
N GLN A 231 1.20 18.78 2.45
CA GLN A 231 2.05 17.80 3.13
C GLN A 231 3.35 17.52 2.36
N ILE A 232 3.37 17.74 1.04
CA ILE A 232 4.57 17.52 0.23
C ILE A 232 5.64 18.57 0.52
N GLU A 233 5.26 19.81 0.81
CA GLU A 233 6.20 20.85 1.21
C GLU A 233 6.97 20.45 2.46
N ASP A 234 6.25 19.96 3.49
CA ASP A 234 6.80 19.50 4.77
C ASP A 234 7.41 18.09 4.73
N TRP A 235 7.26 17.36 3.63
CA TRP A 235 7.69 15.97 3.54
C TRP A 235 9.23 15.84 3.41
N LYS A 236 9.89 15.50 4.53
CA LYS A 236 11.35 15.29 4.63
C LYS A 236 11.78 13.85 4.30
N CYS A 237 11.35 13.33 3.15
CA CYS A 237 11.82 12.05 2.64
C CYS A 237 12.84 12.28 1.51
N ASP A 238 14.06 11.79 1.71
CA ASP A 238 15.15 11.82 0.71
C ASP A 238 15.32 10.46 -0.01
N ASP A 239 14.45 9.49 0.29
CA ASP A 239 14.51 8.15 -0.29
C ASP A 239 14.00 8.16 -1.73
N GLY A 240 14.92 8.03 -2.69
CA GLY A 240 14.64 8.04 -4.13
C GLY A 240 13.44 7.16 -4.56
N PRO A 241 13.36 5.88 -4.16
CA PRO A 241 12.24 5.00 -4.51
C PRO A 241 10.88 5.47 -3.98
N MET A 242 10.83 6.01 -2.75
CA MET A 242 9.57 6.52 -2.17
C MET A 242 9.13 7.81 -2.86
N ILE A 243 10.08 8.68 -3.21
CA ILE A 243 9.81 9.88 -4.00
C ILE A 243 9.28 9.48 -5.38
N GLU A 244 9.87 8.47 -6.02
CA GLU A 244 9.42 7.97 -7.33
C GLU A 244 8.00 7.39 -7.27
N GLU A 245 7.68 6.61 -6.24
CA GLU A 245 6.34 6.06 -6.03
C GLU A 245 5.31 7.17 -5.81
N GLU A 246 5.62 8.15 -4.96
CA GLU A 246 4.74 9.31 -4.75
C GLU A 246 4.60 10.15 -6.03
N LEU A 247 5.69 10.31 -6.80
CA LEU A 247 5.64 11.01 -8.08
C LEU A 247 4.70 10.30 -9.08
N LYS A 248 4.70 8.97 -9.12
CA LYS A 248 3.75 8.18 -9.94
C LYS A 248 2.31 8.45 -9.51
N LYS A 249 2.04 8.47 -8.19
CA LYS A 249 0.71 8.78 -7.64
C LYS A 249 0.22 10.18 -8.02
N GLN A 250 1.09 11.18 -7.88
CA GLN A 250 0.77 12.57 -8.26
C GLN A 250 0.55 12.72 -9.77
N GLN A 251 1.35 12.03 -10.59
CA GLN A 251 1.17 12.05 -12.05
C GLN A 251 -0.14 11.37 -12.49
N ALA A 252 -0.52 10.28 -11.84
CA ALA A 252 -1.82 9.64 -12.05
C ALA A 252 -2.97 10.58 -11.68
N LEU A 253 -2.89 11.24 -10.52
CA LEU A 253 -3.87 12.23 -10.07
C LEU A 253 -3.99 13.40 -11.07
N LEU A 254 -2.87 13.90 -11.58
CA LEU A 254 -2.86 14.98 -12.57
C LEU A 254 -3.64 14.59 -13.84
N ASN A 255 -3.43 13.38 -14.33
CA ASN A 255 -4.12 12.88 -15.52
C ASN A 255 -5.63 12.78 -15.30
N VAL A 256 -6.05 12.29 -14.12
CA VAL A 256 -7.47 12.19 -13.74
C VAL A 256 -8.11 13.59 -13.67
N LEU A 257 -7.45 14.56 -13.01
CA LEU A 257 -7.95 15.94 -12.93
C LEU A 257 -8.08 16.59 -14.31
N HIS A 258 -7.09 16.39 -15.21
CA HIS A 258 -7.19 16.87 -16.59
C HIS A 258 -8.40 16.29 -17.34
N GLN A 259 -8.65 14.99 -17.18
CA GLN A 259 -9.80 14.34 -17.79
C GLN A 259 -11.11 14.91 -17.23
N GLN A 260 -11.23 15.00 -15.90
CA GLN A 260 -12.41 15.55 -15.23
C GLN A 260 -12.70 17.01 -15.64
N ILE A 261 -11.69 17.86 -15.76
CA ILE A 261 -11.84 19.25 -16.22
C ILE A 261 -12.35 19.28 -17.67
N THR A 262 -11.78 18.44 -18.55
CA THR A 262 -12.22 18.36 -19.95
C THR A 262 -13.70 18.01 -20.04
N ILE A 263 -14.12 16.96 -19.33
CA ILE A 263 -15.51 16.50 -19.30
C ILE A 263 -16.44 17.59 -18.75
N ARG A 264 -16.09 18.21 -17.62
CA ARG A 264 -16.93 19.27 -17.04
C ARG A 264 -17.08 20.47 -17.96
N ARG A 265 -16.05 20.83 -18.73
CA ARG A 265 -16.15 21.89 -19.74
C ARG A 265 -17.10 21.51 -20.87
N GLU A 266 -17.02 20.27 -21.35
CA GLU A 266 -17.94 19.76 -22.38
C GLU A 266 -19.40 19.74 -21.89
N SER A 267 -19.62 19.47 -20.60
CA SER A 267 -20.95 19.51 -19.97
C SER A 267 -21.39 20.91 -19.48
N GLY A 268 -20.55 21.94 -19.61
CA GLY A 268 -20.86 23.31 -19.18
C GLY A 268 -20.89 23.53 -17.66
N HIS A 269 -20.23 22.67 -16.87
CA HIS A 269 -20.14 22.80 -15.41
C HIS A 269 -18.92 23.62 -14.96
N GLU A 270 -18.97 24.15 -13.73
CA GLU A 270 -17.87 24.91 -13.13
C GLU A 270 -16.63 24.04 -12.87
N THR A 271 -15.45 24.54 -13.29
CA THR A 271 -14.17 23.84 -13.18
C THR A 271 -13.15 24.48 -12.25
N LYS A 272 -13.41 25.68 -11.71
CA LYS A 272 -12.42 26.45 -10.92
C LYS A 272 -11.77 25.63 -9.79
N HIS A 273 -12.58 24.96 -8.97
CA HIS A 273 -12.06 24.14 -7.88
C HIS A 273 -11.17 22.98 -8.35
N LEU A 274 -11.46 22.37 -9.50
CA LEU A 274 -10.61 21.31 -10.06
C LEU A 274 -9.32 21.89 -10.63
N GLU A 275 -9.36 23.10 -11.20
CA GLU A 275 -8.19 23.82 -11.71
C GLU A 275 -7.24 24.23 -10.57
N ASP A 276 -7.78 24.65 -9.42
CA ASP A 276 -6.99 24.95 -8.22
C ASP A 276 -6.30 23.67 -7.68
N GLN A 277 -7.02 22.55 -7.64
CA GLN A 277 -6.43 21.26 -7.27
C GLN A 277 -5.35 20.83 -8.26
N LEU A 278 -5.60 20.98 -9.56
CA LEU A 278 -4.65 20.66 -10.62
C LEU A 278 -3.35 21.45 -10.44
N TRP A 279 -3.45 22.75 -10.12
CA TRP A 279 -2.30 23.60 -9.86
C TRP A 279 -1.50 23.15 -8.62
N GLY A 280 -2.20 22.76 -7.54
CA GLY A 280 -1.56 22.17 -6.36
C GLY A 280 -0.77 20.90 -6.69
N VAL A 281 -1.36 20.00 -7.50
CA VAL A 281 -0.71 18.76 -7.94
C VAL A 281 0.50 19.04 -8.85
N GLN A 282 0.41 20.01 -9.76
CA GLN A 282 1.55 20.42 -10.61
C GLN A 282 2.72 20.97 -9.78
N THR A 283 2.42 21.74 -8.74
CA THR A 283 3.41 22.28 -7.80
C THR A 283 4.08 21.17 -7.02
N ALA A 284 3.29 20.23 -6.48
CA ALA A 284 3.78 19.02 -5.82
C ALA A 284 4.69 18.19 -6.72
N ILE A 285 4.28 17.90 -7.97
CA ILE A 285 5.10 17.18 -8.96
C ILE A 285 6.42 17.90 -9.19
N THR A 286 6.41 19.23 -9.31
CA THR A 286 7.61 20.03 -9.52
C THR A 286 8.56 19.94 -8.33
N ALA A 287 8.04 20.03 -7.11
CA ALA A 287 8.82 19.86 -5.88
C ALA A 287 9.45 18.46 -5.80
N LEU A 288 8.66 17.41 -6.04
CA LEU A 288 9.13 16.03 -6.02
C LEU A 288 10.19 15.75 -7.08
N LYS A 289 10.02 16.24 -8.32
CA LYS A 289 11.02 16.08 -9.40
C LYS A 289 12.35 16.77 -9.05
N ARG A 290 12.31 17.96 -8.44
CA ARG A 290 13.52 18.64 -7.97
C ARG A 290 14.24 17.83 -6.90
N ARG A 291 13.50 17.30 -5.92
CA ARG A 291 14.05 16.44 -4.85
C ARG A 291 14.61 15.12 -5.40
N PHE A 292 13.88 14.46 -6.30
CA PHE A 292 14.34 13.25 -6.96
C PHE A 292 15.65 13.48 -7.71
N LYS A 293 15.76 14.58 -8.47
CA LYS A 293 17.01 14.95 -9.15
C LYS A 293 18.15 15.21 -8.17
N ALA A 294 17.90 15.91 -7.08
CA ALA A 294 18.91 16.16 -6.03
C ALA A 294 19.37 14.86 -5.34
N SER A 295 18.47 13.87 -5.18
CA SER A 295 18.82 12.55 -4.65
C SER A 295 19.62 11.67 -5.64
N SER A 296 19.51 11.94 -6.94
CA SER A 296 20.13 11.18 -8.03
C SER A 296 21.42 11.82 -8.58
N GLU A 297 21.77 13.06 -8.20
CA GLU A 297 23.00 13.70 -8.66
C GLU A 297 24.23 12.99 -8.05
N PRO A 298 25.13 12.43 -8.88
CA PRO A 298 26.42 11.97 -8.39
C PRO A 298 27.18 13.19 -7.88
N VAL A 299 27.82 13.05 -6.71
CA VAL A 299 28.75 14.08 -6.19
C VAL A 299 29.72 14.43 -7.31
N PRO A 300 29.85 15.71 -7.71
CA PRO A 300 30.72 16.08 -8.82
C PRO A 300 32.15 15.62 -8.52
N PRO A 301 32.85 15.01 -9.50
CA PRO A 301 34.24 14.64 -9.30
C PRO A 301 35.04 15.90 -9.04
N ILE A 302 35.71 15.95 -7.89
CA ILE A 302 36.70 16.98 -7.58
C ILE A 302 37.72 16.93 -8.73
N LYS A 303 37.86 18.02 -9.49
CA LYS A 303 38.86 18.12 -10.55
C LYS A 303 40.23 17.84 -9.93
N ALA A 304 40.81 16.69 -10.26
CA ALA A 304 42.18 16.39 -9.91
C ALA A 304 43.06 17.50 -10.49
N ALA A 305 43.73 18.22 -9.61
CA ALA A 305 44.85 19.06 -10.02
C ALA A 305 45.91 18.12 -10.60
N ASP A 306 46.33 18.44 -11.82
CA ASP A 306 47.24 17.68 -12.64
C ASP A 306 48.59 17.46 -11.92
N GLY A 307 49.11 16.22 -11.95
CA GLY A 307 50.48 15.92 -11.55
C GLY A 307 50.70 14.66 -10.71
N GLY A 308 51.25 13.63 -11.36
CA GLY A 308 52.29 12.78 -10.75
C GLY A 308 51.84 11.58 -9.93
N THR A 309 51.96 10.40 -10.55
CA THR A 309 51.87 9.04 -10.03
C THR A 309 52.36 8.83 -8.58
N ARG A 310 51.42 8.66 -7.65
CA ARG A 310 51.45 7.73 -6.50
C ARG A 310 49.99 7.52 -6.04
N PRO A 311 49.54 6.32 -5.66
CA PRO A 311 48.27 6.19 -4.95
C PRO A 311 48.48 6.83 -3.58
N CYS A 312 48.17 8.13 -3.47
CA CYS A 312 48.32 8.87 -2.24
C CYS A 312 47.41 8.23 -1.18
N ARG A 313 47.93 8.12 0.03
CA ARG A 313 47.25 7.64 1.25
C ARG A 313 45.81 8.16 1.39
N GLU A 314 45.56 9.36 0.86
CA GLU A 314 44.27 10.01 0.69
C GLU A 314 43.22 9.17 -0.07
N MET A 315 43.58 8.45 -1.14
CA MET A 315 42.65 7.58 -1.87
C MET A 315 42.18 6.36 -1.05
N PHE A 316 43.01 5.89 -0.13
CA PHE A 316 42.65 4.78 0.76
C PHE A 316 41.78 5.28 1.91
N GLU A 317 42.14 6.42 2.50
CA GLU A 317 41.37 7.09 3.54
C GLU A 317 39.99 7.54 3.04
N GLU A 318 39.89 8.02 1.80
CA GLU A 318 38.62 8.43 1.18
C GLU A 318 37.72 7.22 0.86
N LYS A 319 38.28 6.11 0.39
CA LYS A 319 37.51 4.85 0.20
C LYS A 319 37.03 4.27 1.52
N GLN A 320 37.85 4.30 2.56
CA GLN A 320 37.47 3.90 3.92
C GLN A 320 36.36 4.81 4.47
N LEU A 321 36.47 6.12 4.27
CA LEU A 321 35.45 7.10 4.67
C LEU A 321 34.12 6.88 3.93
N MET A 322 34.17 6.57 2.63
CA MET A 322 32.98 6.29 1.83
C MET A 322 32.31 4.96 2.23
N ALA A 323 33.11 3.92 2.52
CA ALA A 323 32.59 2.66 3.03
C ALA A 323 31.92 2.84 4.40
N THR A 324 32.58 3.55 5.31
CA THR A 324 32.04 3.85 6.66
C THR A 324 30.76 4.69 6.57
N LYS A 325 30.74 5.71 5.69
CA LYS A 325 29.55 6.53 5.44
C LYS A 325 28.40 5.71 4.84
N SER A 326 28.68 4.75 3.96
CA SER A 326 27.67 3.86 3.40
C SER A 326 27.10 2.94 4.47
N GLN A 327 27.95 2.36 5.31
CA GLN A 327 27.55 1.48 6.41
C GLN A 327 26.70 2.23 7.44
N LEU A 328 27.14 3.41 7.88
CA LEU A 328 26.37 4.25 8.82
C LEU A 328 25.01 4.66 8.26
N ARG A 329 24.91 4.88 6.94
CA ARG A 329 23.61 5.14 6.28
C ARG A 329 22.70 3.92 6.32
N GLU A 330 23.25 2.73 6.11
CA GLU A 330 22.48 1.48 6.16
C GLU A 330 21.97 1.17 7.57
N GLU A 331 22.82 1.38 8.58
CA GLU A 331 22.45 1.27 10.00
C GLU A 331 21.36 2.29 10.37
N LEU A 332 21.50 3.55 9.95
CA LEU A 332 20.51 4.60 10.20
C LEU A 332 19.17 4.32 9.49
N MET A 333 19.20 3.67 8.32
CA MET A 333 18.00 3.21 7.61
C MET A 333 17.30 2.07 8.34
N GLU A 334 18.05 1.11 8.88
CA GLU A 334 17.48 0.03 9.67
C GLU A 334 16.85 0.55 10.96
N GLU A 335 17.52 1.48 11.65
CA GLU A 335 16.95 2.12 12.84
C GLU A 335 15.69 2.93 12.53
N ARG A 336 15.64 3.65 11.41
CA ARG A 336 14.41 4.32 10.96
C ARG A 336 13.26 3.35 10.71
N ARG A 337 13.53 2.16 10.14
CA ARG A 337 12.51 1.11 9.96
C ARG A 337 12.05 0.56 11.31
N ASN A 338 12.98 0.38 12.26
CA ASN A 338 12.66 -0.07 13.60
C ASN A 338 11.79 0.95 14.35
N ILE A 339 12.13 2.24 14.29
CA ILE A 339 11.33 3.34 14.85
C ILE A 339 9.93 3.36 14.23
N ALA A 340 9.82 3.28 12.90
CA ALA A 340 8.52 3.25 12.22
C ALA A 340 7.67 2.04 12.66
N ARG A 341 8.30 0.87 12.83
CA ARG A 341 7.65 -0.35 13.34
C ARG A 341 7.19 -0.18 14.79
N CYS A 342 7.99 0.48 15.63
CA CYS A 342 7.63 0.77 17.02
C CYS A 342 6.51 1.82 17.14
N LEU A 343 6.56 2.89 16.33
CA LEU A 343 5.49 3.89 16.26
C LEU A 343 4.18 3.28 15.81
N TRP A 344 4.21 2.40 14.79
CA TRP A 344 3.02 1.67 14.37
C TRP A 344 2.48 0.79 15.51
N LYS A 345 3.35 0.07 16.23
CA LYS A 345 2.93 -0.73 17.40
C LYS A 345 2.33 0.15 18.51
N LEU A 346 2.86 1.35 18.73
CA LEU A 346 2.34 2.30 19.72
C LEU A 346 1.00 2.88 19.31
N GLU A 347 0.81 3.24 18.03
CA GLU A 347 -0.50 3.69 17.51
C GLU A 347 -1.56 2.58 17.63
N MET A 348 -1.19 1.34 17.33
CA MET A 348 -2.11 0.19 17.52
C MET A 348 -2.42 -0.03 19.01
N ALA A 349 -1.43 0.06 19.89
CA ALA A 349 -1.62 -0.10 21.33
C ALA A 349 -2.42 1.05 21.97
N ASP A 350 -2.33 2.28 21.47
CA ASP A 350 -3.09 3.44 21.96
C ASP A 350 -4.58 3.36 21.57
N GLU A 351 -4.88 2.80 20.39
CA GLU A 351 -6.26 2.46 19.98
C GLU A 351 -6.83 1.28 20.80
N ASP A 352 -6.03 0.25 21.08
CA ASP A 352 -6.41 -0.85 21.96
C ASP A 352 -6.66 -0.36 23.40
N TRP A 353 -5.79 0.52 23.94
CA TRP A 353 -5.94 1.10 25.27
C TRP A 353 -7.20 1.97 25.43
N LYS A 354 -7.52 2.78 24.41
CA LYS A 354 -8.76 3.59 24.38
C LYS A 354 -10.01 2.72 24.28
N SER A 355 -9.92 1.56 23.64
CA SER A 355 -11.03 0.60 23.54
C SER A 355 -11.30 -0.18 24.84
N LEU A 356 -10.24 -0.46 25.64
CA LEU A 356 -10.31 -1.24 26.89
C LEU A 356 -10.74 -0.42 28.12
N ASN A 357 -10.56 0.91 28.13
CA ASN A 357 -10.86 1.75 29.28
C ASN A 357 -12.30 2.32 29.28
N ARG A 358 -13.29 1.44 29.53
CA ARG A 358 -14.50 1.80 30.31
C ARG A 358 -14.26 1.47 31.78
N PRO A 359 -14.75 2.27 32.75
CA PRO A 359 -14.24 2.26 34.11
C PRO A 359 -14.47 0.91 34.79
N ARG A 360 -13.39 0.14 35.01
CA ARG A 360 -13.35 -1.03 35.90
C ARG A 360 -12.41 -0.78 37.07
N SER A 361 -12.99 -0.86 38.27
CA SER A 361 -12.42 -1.00 39.63
C SER A 361 -11.03 -0.40 39.95
N GLN A 362 -11.02 0.45 40.98
CA GLN A 362 -9.89 1.26 41.49
C GLN A 362 -8.58 0.51 41.84
N GLN A 363 -8.55 -0.82 41.93
CA GLN A 363 -7.35 -1.57 42.31
C GLN A 363 -6.28 -1.69 41.20
N ASN A 364 -6.66 -1.68 39.91
CA ASN A 364 -5.71 -1.77 38.79
C ASN A 364 -5.02 -0.43 38.43
N LYS A 365 -5.53 0.69 38.94
CA LYS A 365 -5.06 2.03 38.55
C LYS A 365 -3.65 2.34 39.08
N SER A 366 -3.39 1.96 40.33
CA SER A 366 -2.11 2.23 41.02
C SER A 366 -0.93 1.37 40.57
N ALA A 367 -1.18 0.23 39.92
CA ALA A 367 -0.14 -0.60 39.32
C ALA A 367 0.28 -0.06 37.95
N ILE A 368 -0.70 0.34 37.15
CA ILE A 368 -0.48 0.93 35.83
C ILE A 368 0.18 2.31 35.95
N GLU A 369 -0.23 3.15 36.92
CA GLU A 369 0.41 4.44 37.17
C GLU A 369 1.91 4.29 37.50
N ARG A 370 2.29 3.25 38.25
CA ARG A 370 3.70 2.96 38.55
C ARG A 370 4.48 2.48 37.33
N GLU A 371 3.92 1.60 36.50
CA GLU A 371 4.56 1.22 35.23
C GLU A 371 4.73 2.41 34.29
N ILE A 372 3.74 3.30 34.20
CA ILE A 372 3.82 4.51 33.39
C ILE A 372 4.97 5.42 33.87
N ASP A 373 5.10 5.62 35.18
CA ASP A 373 6.16 6.47 35.73
C ASP A 373 7.56 5.84 35.55
N GLU A 374 7.70 4.51 35.68
CA GLU A 374 8.95 3.81 35.36
C GLU A 374 9.33 3.95 33.87
N TRP A 375 8.36 3.92 32.95
CA TRP A 375 8.62 4.13 31.53
C TRP A 375 8.98 5.58 31.19
N LYS A 376 8.40 6.56 31.89
CA LYS A 376 8.81 7.98 31.74
C LYS A 376 10.25 8.18 32.16
N GLU A 377 10.66 7.63 33.30
CA GLU A 377 12.04 7.73 33.79
C GLU A 377 13.03 7.10 32.80
N LYS A 378 12.70 5.92 32.24
CA LYS A 378 13.51 5.30 31.18
C LYS A 378 13.60 6.17 29.92
N CYS A 379 12.50 6.80 29.52
CA CYS A 379 12.48 7.68 28.35
C CYS A 379 13.38 8.90 28.57
N GLU A 380 13.30 9.53 29.74
CA GLU A 380 14.16 10.67 30.10
C GLU A 380 15.66 10.30 30.11
N LEU A 381 16.00 9.11 30.61
CA LEU A 381 17.38 8.61 30.57
C LEU A 381 17.89 8.37 29.14
N GLU A 382 17.06 7.81 28.27
CA GLU A 382 17.39 7.61 26.85
C GLU A 382 17.51 8.95 26.10
N GLU A 383 16.66 9.94 26.40
CA GLU A 383 16.78 11.27 25.82
C GLU A 383 18.05 11.99 26.28
N ALA A 384 18.43 11.87 27.55
CA ALA A 384 19.69 12.39 28.06
C ALA A 384 20.91 11.72 27.42
N ALA A 385 20.85 10.40 27.20
CA ALA A 385 21.90 9.66 26.48
C ALA A 385 22.01 10.11 25.02
N ARG A 386 20.88 10.34 24.35
CA ARG A 386 20.82 10.89 22.99
C ARG A 386 21.45 12.28 22.93
N GLU A 387 21.14 13.17 23.87
CA GLU A 387 21.73 14.51 23.93
C GLU A 387 23.25 14.44 24.11
N ALA A 388 23.75 13.60 25.02
CA ALA A 388 25.19 13.41 25.22
C ALA A 388 25.91 12.92 23.95
N LEU A 389 25.30 11.99 23.19
CA LEU A 389 25.84 11.53 21.92
C LEU A 389 25.85 12.62 20.84
N VAL A 390 24.80 13.44 20.79
CA VAL A 390 24.73 14.58 19.86
C VAL A 390 25.80 15.61 20.18
N ASP A 391 26.01 15.92 21.45
CA ASP A 391 27.07 16.83 21.90
C ASP A 391 28.46 16.30 21.52
N GLU A 392 28.71 15.00 21.69
CA GLU A 392 29.96 14.37 21.28
C GLU A 392 30.16 14.41 19.75
N LEU A 393 29.11 14.20 18.97
CA LEU A 393 29.18 14.35 17.51
C LEU A 393 29.49 15.79 17.10
N VAL A 394 28.89 16.79 17.76
CA VAL A 394 29.18 18.20 17.52
C VAL A 394 30.64 18.50 17.88
N ARG A 395 31.13 18.00 19.03
CA ARG A 395 32.52 18.13 19.45
C ARG A 395 33.48 17.56 18.41
N LEU A 396 33.30 16.29 18.02
CA LEU A 396 34.13 15.64 17.01
C LEU A 396 34.08 16.36 15.66
N ARG A 397 32.91 16.85 15.25
CA ARG A 397 32.77 17.65 14.02
C ARG A 397 33.59 18.94 14.10
N THR A 398 33.55 19.64 15.24
CA THR A 398 34.36 20.84 15.42
C THR A 398 35.85 20.54 15.39
N GLU A 399 36.31 19.46 16.04
CA GLU A 399 37.70 19.01 15.98
C GLU A 399 38.14 18.68 14.55
N CYS A 400 37.31 17.92 13.82
CA CYS A 400 37.57 17.61 12.41
C CYS A 400 37.66 18.89 11.56
N SER A 401 36.83 19.89 11.82
CA SER A 401 36.85 21.16 11.10
C SER A 401 38.12 21.97 11.38
N VAL A 402 38.59 21.99 12.64
CA VAL A 402 39.83 22.66 13.04
C VAL A 402 41.04 21.95 12.44
N LEU A 403 41.08 20.62 12.50
CA LEU A 403 42.14 19.82 11.87
C LEU A 403 42.21 20.06 10.37
N ARG A 404 41.06 20.13 9.69
CA ARG A 404 40.99 20.46 8.27
C ARG A 404 41.53 21.86 7.97
N ALA A 405 41.17 22.86 8.77
CA ALA A 405 41.70 24.22 8.62
C ALA A 405 43.23 24.27 8.82
N LEU A 406 43.76 23.53 9.80
CA LEU A 406 45.21 23.44 10.04
C LEU A 406 45.96 22.77 8.87
N ILE A 407 45.39 21.71 8.30
CA ILE A 407 45.94 21.04 7.11
C ILE A 407 45.94 22.01 5.91
N GLU A 408 44.85 22.74 5.67
CA GLU A 408 44.75 23.72 4.58
C GLU A 408 45.76 24.87 4.73
N ILE A 409 46.01 25.33 5.96
CA ILE A 409 47.04 26.35 6.27
C ILE A 409 48.45 25.80 6.02
N GLN A 410 48.76 24.57 6.44
CA GLN A 410 50.06 23.94 6.19
C GLN A 410 50.31 23.66 4.70
N LEU A 411 49.27 23.34 3.93
CA LEU A 411 49.36 23.18 2.48
C LEU A 411 49.61 24.53 1.79
N HIS A 412 48.95 25.60 2.25
CA HIS A 412 49.22 26.96 1.76
C HIS A 412 50.64 27.44 2.08
N SER A 413 51.16 27.20 3.29
CA SER A 413 52.52 27.61 3.65
C SER A 413 53.59 26.86 2.85
N LYS A 414 53.38 25.56 2.56
CA LYS A 414 54.28 24.78 1.70
C LYS A 414 54.25 25.23 0.24
N ASN A 415 53.09 25.61 -0.28
CA ASN A 415 52.96 26.14 -1.65
C ASN A 415 53.58 27.53 -1.84
N ILE A 416 53.59 28.38 -0.79
CA ILE A 416 54.27 29.68 -0.83
C ILE A 416 55.80 29.51 -0.78
N CYS A 417 56.31 28.55 0.01
CA CYS A 417 57.75 28.27 0.11
C CYS A 417 58.34 27.59 -1.13
N ALA A 418 57.50 27.02 -2.02
CA ALA A 418 57.91 26.41 -3.29
C ALA A 418 57.85 27.38 -4.49
N ARG A 419 57.36 28.62 -4.28
CA ARG A 419 57.27 29.69 -5.30
C ARG A 419 58.34 30.79 -5.14
N PHE A 420 59.15 30.72 -4.10
CA PHE A 420 60.43 31.43 -3.96
C PHE A 420 61.55 30.41 -4.16
#